data_AF-A0A812E4Z9-F1
#
_entry.id   AF-A0A812E4Z9-F1
#
_cell.length_a   1.000
_cell.length_b   1.000
_cell.length_c   1.000
_cell.angle_alpha   90.00
_cell.angle_beta   90.00
_cell.angle_gamma   90.00
#
_symmetry.space_group_name_H-M   'P 1'
#
loop_
_entity.id
_entity.type
_entity.pdbx_description
1 polymer ?
#
loop_
_entity_poly.entity_id
_entity_poly.type
_entity_poly.pdbx_seq_one_letter_code
_entity_poly.pdbx_strand_id
1 'polypeptide(L)'
;MGLITCAILNILWCWTVIEIVPQHCTPMIETNQSSHSPVTCNSLESAKENGEISTKPLIRIMRHKHLSFFWVSKVVEVFILISITVSFLTIGIGMHHMISGIVESNLSACFLSKYTEQSPKIVNIGKKCISSFLSLILFGIIFINSVLNPKGFLDVIEKYTSVVANIEKVLVFMMFMATRNKENNKVKIPLPLSNMVMPFIFLLPIYFGFAIGYDIYFSVMSYLHHETDESHLPELQQHLHHNLSLLNVFSPLHVNVTC
;
A
#
# COMPACT_ATOMS: atom_id res chain seq x y z
N MET A 1 21.82 -15.19 0.61
CA MET A 1 21.00 -16.43 0.52
C MET A 1 19.53 -16.16 0.84
N GLY A 2 19.18 -15.68 2.04
CA GLY A 2 17.77 -15.45 2.42
C GLY A 2 16.95 -14.58 1.46
N LEU A 3 17.51 -13.47 0.96
CA LEU A 3 16.82 -12.60 -0.01
C LEU A 3 16.55 -13.30 -1.35
N ILE A 4 17.49 -14.11 -1.83
CA ILE A 4 17.36 -14.85 -3.09
C ILE A 4 16.28 -15.93 -2.95
N THR A 5 16.30 -16.66 -1.83
CA THR A 5 15.27 -17.67 -1.54
C THR A 5 13.89 -17.03 -1.41
N CYS A 6 13.78 -15.89 -0.72
CA CYS A 6 12.53 -15.14 -0.61
C CYS A 6 12.01 -14.68 -1.98
N ALA A 7 12.91 -14.14 -2.82
CA ALA A 7 12.56 -13.72 -4.18
C ALA A 7 12.03 -14.91 -5.02
N ILE A 8 12.70 -16.06 -4.98
CA ILE A 8 12.26 -17.26 -5.70
C ILE A 8 10.89 -17.73 -5.21
N LEU A 9 10.66 -17.76 -3.89
CA LEU A 9 9.38 -18.17 -3.33
C LEU A 9 8.25 -17.21 -3.71
N ASN A 10 8.49 -15.90 -3.71
CA ASN A 10 7.51 -14.90 -4.16
C ASN A 10 7.18 -15.07 -5.65
N ILE A 11 8.17 -15.34 -6.49
CA ILE A 11 7.96 -15.59 -7.93
C ILE A 11 7.12 -16.87 -8.15
N LEU A 12 7.47 -17.97 -7.48
CA LEU A 12 6.73 -19.23 -7.57
C LEU A 12 5.29 -19.08 -7.05
N TRP A 13 5.10 -18.29 -5.99
CA TRP A 13 3.77 -17.96 -5.47
C TRP A 13 2.95 -17.20 -6.50
N CYS A 14 3.49 -16.11 -7.07
CA CYS A 14 2.81 -15.34 -8.11
C CYS A 14 2.46 -16.19 -9.33
N TRP A 15 3.39 -17.05 -9.77
CA TRP A 15 3.15 -18.00 -10.86
C TRP A 15 1.94 -18.90 -10.58
N THR A 16 1.91 -19.49 -9.39
CA THR A 16 0.81 -20.38 -8.96
C THR A 16 -0.54 -19.65 -8.92
N VAL A 17 -0.56 -18.40 -8.43
CA VAL A 17 -1.79 -17.60 -8.35
C VAL A 17 -2.35 -17.30 -9.75
N ILE A 18 -1.48 -16.94 -10.70
CA ILE A 18 -1.87 -16.60 -12.08
C ILE A 18 -2.44 -17.82 -12.81
N GLU A 19 -1.92 -19.01 -12.54
CA GLU A 19 -2.39 -20.26 -13.15
C GLU A 19 -3.74 -20.71 -12.60
N ILE A 20 -4.01 -20.48 -11.31
CA ILE A 20 -5.25 -20.92 -10.66
C ILE A 20 -6.40 -19.92 -10.82
N VAL A 21 -6.11 -18.61 -10.76
CA VAL A 21 -7.14 -17.56 -10.74
C VAL A 21 -7.29 -16.94 -12.15
N PRO A 22 -8.53 -16.88 -12.71
CA PRO A 22 -8.75 -16.28 -14.01
C PRO A 22 -8.42 -14.78 -13.99
N GLN A 23 -7.71 -14.30 -15.02
CA GLN A 23 -7.29 -12.90 -15.14
C GLN A 23 -8.49 -11.98 -15.46
N HIS A 24 -9.34 -12.40 -16.39
CA HIS A 24 -10.48 -11.62 -16.88
C HIS A 24 -11.80 -12.33 -16.55
N CYS A 25 -12.86 -11.54 -16.34
CA CYS A 25 -14.22 -12.05 -16.32
C CYS A 25 -14.63 -12.40 -17.75
N THR A 26 -14.59 -13.67 -18.13
CA THR A 26 -15.31 -14.11 -19.32
C THR A 26 -16.79 -14.22 -18.95
N PRO A 27 -17.70 -13.45 -19.59
CA PRO A 27 -19.13 -13.68 -19.41
C PRO A 27 -19.42 -15.07 -19.96
N MET A 28 -19.80 -16.01 -19.08
CA MET A 28 -20.38 -17.25 -19.54
C MET A 28 -21.74 -16.88 -20.11
N ILE A 29 -21.88 -16.94 -21.44
CA ILE A 29 -23.18 -17.01 -22.08
C ILE A 29 -23.74 -18.38 -21.69
N GLU A 30 -24.38 -18.48 -20.53
CA GLU A 30 -25.26 -19.59 -20.22
C GLU A 30 -26.46 -19.48 -21.15
N THR A 31 -26.35 -20.14 -22.29
CA THR A 31 -27.49 -20.36 -23.16
C THR A 31 -28.40 -21.35 -22.43
N ASN A 32 -29.53 -20.83 -21.98
CA ASN A 32 -30.72 -21.52 -21.47
C ASN A 32 -30.82 -21.72 -19.94
N GLN A 33 -31.93 -21.15 -19.45
CA GLN A 33 -32.70 -21.47 -18.27
C GLN A 33 -32.36 -20.72 -16.97
N SER A 34 -33.03 -19.57 -16.86
CA SER A 34 -33.88 -19.20 -15.71
C SER A 34 -33.40 -19.64 -14.33
N SER A 35 -32.56 -18.82 -13.71
CA SER A 35 -32.65 -18.45 -12.28
C SER A 35 -31.67 -17.31 -12.03
N HIS A 36 -32.17 -16.18 -11.54
CA HIS A 36 -31.36 -15.05 -11.09
C HIS A 36 -30.43 -15.49 -9.95
N SER A 37 -29.22 -15.93 -10.30
CA SER A 37 -28.06 -15.89 -9.40
C SER A 37 -27.06 -14.94 -10.04
N PRO A 38 -26.62 -13.87 -9.35
CA PRO A 38 -25.62 -12.98 -9.89
C PRO A 38 -24.35 -13.81 -10.11
N VAL A 39 -23.92 -13.94 -11.37
CA VAL A 39 -22.68 -14.61 -11.73
C VAL A 39 -21.56 -13.87 -10.98
N THR A 40 -21.08 -14.46 -9.89
CA THR A 40 -20.03 -13.88 -9.06
C THR A 40 -18.71 -14.12 -9.75
N CYS A 41 -18.25 -13.14 -10.52
CA CYS A 41 -16.95 -13.22 -11.17
C CYS A 41 -15.83 -13.17 -10.12
N ASN A 42 -15.12 -14.29 -9.96
CA ASN A 42 -13.95 -14.39 -9.09
C ASN A 42 -12.66 -14.28 -9.92
N SER A 43 -12.43 -13.12 -10.54
CA SER A 43 -11.21 -12.81 -11.31
C SER A 43 -10.24 -11.90 -10.55
N LEU A 44 -9.00 -11.84 -11.00
CA LEU A 44 -8.01 -10.88 -10.49
C LEU A 44 -8.41 -9.43 -10.80
N GLU A 45 -9.01 -9.18 -11.97
CA GLU A 45 -9.52 -7.85 -12.32
C GLU A 45 -10.63 -7.40 -11.36
N SER A 46 -11.59 -8.27 -11.07
CA SER A 46 -12.66 -7.95 -10.11
C SER A 46 -12.12 -7.71 -8.70
N ALA A 47 -11.06 -8.42 -8.28
CA ALA A 47 -10.42 -8.14 -7.01
C ALA A 47 -9.76 -6.75 -6.98
N LYS A 48 -9.07 -6.36 -8.05
CA LYS A 48 -8.49 -5.02 -8.19
C LYS A 48 -9.56 -3.94 -8.13
N GLU A 49 -10.66 -4.10 -8.87
CA GLU A 49 -11.79 -3.16 -8.85
C GLU A 49 -12.43 -3.00 -7.47
N ASN A 50 -12.44 -4.06 -6.67
CA ASN A 50 -13.00 -4.07 -5.33
C ASN A 50 -11.99 -3.71 -4.23
N GLY A 51 -10.72 -3.42 -4.57
CA GLY A 51 -9.70 -3.14 -3.58
C GLY A 51 -9.33 -4.34 -2.71
N GLU A 52 -9.41 -5.54 -3.28
CA GLU A 52 -9.14 -6.80 -2.61
C GLU A 52 -7.74 -7.32 -2.95
N ILE A 53 -7.06 -7.90 -1.95
CA ILE A 53 -5.80 -8.61 -2.18
C ILE A 53 -6.00 -9.79 -3.14
N SER A 54 -5.01 -10.04 -4.01
CA SER A 54 -5.04 -11.09 -5.05
C SER A 54 -5.27 -12.51 -4.52
N THR A 55 -5.06 -12.73 -3.21
CA THR A 55 -5.32 -14.01 -2.55
C THR A 55 -6.80 -14.23 -2.19
N LYS A 56 -7.63 -13.19 -2.18
CA LYS A 56 -9.05 -13.29 -1.83
C LYS A 56 -9.87 -14.07 -2.88
N PRO A 57 -9.71 -13.84 -4.21
CA PRO A 57 -10.30 -14.70 -5.23
C PRO A 57 -9.82 -16.15 -5.16
N LEU A 58 -8.52 -16.36 -4.91
CA LEU A 58 -7.95 -17.69 -4.76
C LEU A 58 -8.63 -18.47 -3.62
N ILE A 59 -8.78 -17.84 -2.46
CA ILE A 59 -9.48 -18.43 -1.31
C ILE A 59 -10.95 -18.72 -1.65
N ARG A 60 -11.65 -17.85 -2.39
CA ARG A 60 -13.03 -18.10 -2.82
C ARG A 60 -13.13 -19.32 -3.74
N ILE A 61 -12.25 -19.42 -4.74
CA ILE A 61 -12.20 -20.55 -5.68
C ILE A 61 -11.88 -21.86 -4.96
N MET A 62 -10.89 -21.85 -4.05
CA MET A 62 -10.54 -23.04 -3.26
C MET A 62 -11.72 -23.53 -2.40
N ARG A 63 -12.47 -22.62 -1.76
CA ARG A 63 -13.66 -22.99 -0.98
C ARG A 63 -14.77 -23.61 -1.83
N HIS A 64 -14.96 -23.12 -3.06
CA HIS A 64 -16.04 -23.60 -3.93
C HIS A 64 -15.67 -24.89 -4.68
N LYS A 65 -14.44 -25.02 -5.20
CA LYS A 65 -14.03 -26.18 -6.01
C LYS A 65 -13.52 -27.37 -5.18
N HIS A 66 -13.00 -27.16 -3.97
CA HIS A 66 -12.44 -28.23 -3.16
C HIS A 66 -12.81 -28.12 -1.66
N LEU A 67 -14.05 -28.50 -1.33
CA LEU A 67 -14.59 -28.49 0.04
C LEU A 67 -13.73 -29.27 1.06
N SER A 68 -13.00 -30.31 0.62
CA SER A 68 -12.12 -31.12 1.48
C SER A 68 -10.94 -30.33 2.07
N PHE A 69 -10.52 -29.23 1.43
CA PHE A 69 -9.38 -28.40 1.87
C PHE A 69 -9.80 -27.10 2.59
N PHE A 70 -11.04 -27.02 3.08
CA PHE A 70 -11.51 -25.82 3.80
C PHE A 70 -10.61 -25.42 4.98
N TRP A 71 -10.09 -26.41 5.71
CA TRP A 71 -9.18 -26.19 6.82
C TRP A 71 -7.85 -25.55 6.36
N VAL A 72 -7.33 -25.95 5.20
CA VAL A 72 -6.10 -25.39 4.61
C VAL A 72 -6.31 -23.90 4.30
N SER A 73 -7.44 -23.56 3.68
CA SER A 73 -7.79 -22.16 3.38
C SER A 73 -7.85 -21.30 4.64
N LYS A 74 -8.33 -21.84 5.76
CA LYS A 74 -8.37 -21.15 7.05
C LYS A 74 -6.98 -20.98 7.67
N VAL A 75 -6.12 -21.99 7.57
CA VAL A 75 -4.73 -21.92 8.04
C VAL A 75 -3.94 -20.88 7.24
N VAL A 76 -4.09 -20.85 5.91
CA VAL A 76 -3.44 -19.87 5.03
C VAL A 76 -3.91 -18.45 5.34
N GLU A 77 -5.22 -18.24 5.53
CA GLU A 77 -5.81 -16.94 5.89
C GLU A 77 -5.24 -16.42 7.22
N VAL A 78 -5.17 -17.27 8.26
CA VAL A 78 -4.58 -16.92 9.56
C VAL A 78 -3.09 -16.62 9.45
N PHE A 79 -2.35 -17.42 8.67
CA PHE A 79 -0.91 -17.22 8.47
C PHE A 79 -0.62 -15.89 7.77
N ILE A 80 -1.38 -15.55 6.72
CA ILE A 80 -1.28 -14.25 6.04
C ILE A 80 -1.53 -13.11 7.03
N LEU A 81 -2.57 -13.22 7.86
CA LEU A 81 -2.90 -12.22 8.86
C LEU A 81 -1.75 -12.00 9.86
N ILE A 82 -1.21 -13.07 10.44
CA ILE A 82 -0.09 -12.98 11.38
C ILE A 82 1.14 -12.36 10.71
N SER A 83 1.47 -12.79 9.49
CA SER A 83 2.63 -12.27 8.74
C SER A 83 2.52 -10.77 8.48
N ILE A 84 1.33 -10.31 8.06
CA ILE A 84 1.06 -8.89 7.82
C ILE A 84 1.17 -8.11 9.14
N THR A 85 0.59 -8.61 10.23
CA THR A 85 0.70 -7.97 11.55
C THR A 85 2.17 -7.82 11.99
N VAL A 86 2.96 -8.89 11.97
CA VAL A 86 4.39 -8.85 12.36
C VAL A 86 5.18 -7.87 11.50
N SER A 87 4.91 -7.82 10.19
CA SER A 87 5.55 -6.87 9.27
C SER A 87 5.21 -5.42 9.63
N PHE A 88 3.93 -5.13 9.87
CA PHE A 88 3.48 -3.80 10.30
C PHE A 88 4.10 -3.39 11.64
N LEU A 89 4.17 -4.29 12.62
CA LEU A 89 4.82 -3.98 13.90
C LEU A 89 6.31 -3.67 13.70
N THR A 90 6.99 -4.46 12.88
CA THR A 90 8.44 -4.31 12.65
C THR A 90 8.74 -2.99 11.96
N ILE A 91 8.02 -2.66 10.89
CA ILE A 91 8.14 -1.38 10.18
C ILE A 91 7.75 -0.22 11.11
N GLY A 92 6.66 -0.37 11.88
CA GLY A 92 6.19 0.64 12.83
C GLY A 92 7.20 0.94 13.93
N ILE A 93 7.90 -0.06 14.47
CA ILE A 93 8.98 0.12 15.45
C ILE A 93 10.16 0.87 14.83
N GLY A 94 10.56 0.50 13.61
CA GLY A 94 11.62 1.19 12.87
C GLY A 94 11.29 2.67 12.64
N MET A 95 10.06 2.95 12.16
CA MET A 95 9.56 4.32 11.97
C MET A 95 9.49 5.10 13.28
N HIS A 96 9.01 4.49 14.37
CA HIS A 96 8.97 5.15 15.68
C HIS A 96 10.37 5.63 16.09
N HIS A 97 11.39 4.78 15.97
CA HIS A 97 12.76 5.14 16.29
C HIS A 97 13.33 6.22 15.36
N MET A 98 13.01 6.17 14.07
CA MET A 98 13.41 7.21 13.12
C MET A 98 12.77 8.57 13.47
N ILE A 99 11.47 8.59 13.76
CA ILE A 99 10.74 9.80 14.17
C ILE A 99 11.30 10.33 15.50
N SER A 100 11.53 9.46 16.49
CA SER A 100 12.17 9.86 17.75
C SER A 100 13.53 10.52 17.50
N GLY A 101 14.36 9.95 16.63
CA GLY A 101 15.65 10.52 16.26
C GLY A 101 15.54 11.89 15.59
N ILE A 102 14.60 12.07 14.65
CA ILE A 102 14.37 13.35 13.97
C ILE A 102 13.83 14.42 14.94
N VAL A 103 12.90 14.04 15.81
CA VAL A 103 12.36 14.95 16.83
C VAL A 103 13.47 15.35 17.79
N GLU A 104 14.31 14.43 18.26
CA GLU A 104 15.43 14.75 19.13
C GLU A 104 16.47 15.66 18.45
N SER A 105 16.78 15.43 17.16
CA SER A 105 17.75 16.25 16.41
C SER A 105 17.22 17.65 16.09
N ASN A 106 16.01 17.77 15.52
CA ASN A 106 15.47 19.05 15.07
C ASN A 106 14.95 19.91 16.22
N LEU A 107 14.36 19.28 17.25
CA LEU A 107 13.90 20.01 18.43
C LEU A 107 15.09 20.51 19.25
N SER A 108 16.22 19.77 19.29
CA SER A 108 17.45 20.32 19.90
C SER A 108 18.02 21.48 19.07
N ALA A 109 18.09 21.38 17.73
CA ALA A 109 18.57 22.49 16.91
C ALA A 109 17.72 23.78 17.04
N CYS A 110 16.40 23.64 17.22
CA CYS A 110 15.48 24.78 17.36
C CYS A 110 15.38 25.31 18.80
N PHE A 111 15.36 24.45 19.82
CA PHE A 111 15.20 24.87 21.23
C PHE A 111 16.52 25.15 21.96
N LEU A 112 17.66 24.60 21.53
CA LEU A 112 18.95 24.76 22.21
C LEU A 112 19.63 26.12 21.94
N SER A 113 19.06 26.95 21.08
CA SER A 113 19.44 28.37 20.94
C SER A 113 18.80 29.26 22.03
N LYS A 114 17.70 28.81 22.68
CA LYS A 114 16.86 29.70 23.50
C LYS A 114 16.64 29.29 24.96
N TYR A 115 16.96 28.05 25.35
CA TYR A 115 16.67 27.55 26.71
C TYR A 115 17.80 26.67 27.27
N THR A 116 18.98 27.25 27.46
CA THR A 116 20.02 26.65 28.29
C THR A 116 19.82 27.20 29.71
N GLU A 117 19.02 26.52 30.54
CA GLU A 117 19.24 26.43 32.01
C GLU A 117 18.19 25.63 32.83
N GLN A 118 17.10 25.09 32.26
CA GLN A 118 16.11 24.36 33.07
C GLN A 118 16.08 22.84 32.84
N SER A 119 16.48 22.13 33.91
CA SER A 119 16.33 20.72 34.29
C SER A 119 16.11 19.69 33.15
N PRO A 120 17.13 18.88 32.82
CA PRO A 120 17.14 18.00 31.64
C PRO A 120 16.11 16.86 31.67
N LYS A 121 15.55 16.54 32.85
CA LYS A 121 14.65 15.38 33.04
C LYS A 121 13.23 15.62 32.51
N ILE A 122 12.67 16.82 32.72
CA ILE A 122 11.29 17.15 32.33
C ILE A 122 11.19 17.30 30.81
N VAL A 123 12.20 17.91 30.20
CA VAL A 123 12.28 18.08 28.74
C VAL A 123 12.39 16.73 28.03
N ASN A 124 13.17 15.78 28.55
CA ASN A 124 13.30 14.44 27.94
C ASN A 124 12.01 13.61 28.01
N ILE A 125 11.24 13.71 29.09
CA ILE A 125 9.95 13.03 29.21
C ILE A 125 8.93 13.60 28.21
N GLY A 126 8.88 14.94 28.08
CA GLY A 126 8.03 15.62 27.10
C GLY A 126 8.37 15.22 25.66
N LYS A 127 9.66 15.17 25.30
CA LYS A 127 10.13 14.73 23.97
C LYS A 127 9.72 13.30 23.63
N LYS A 128 9.90 12.37 24.57
CA LYS A 128 9.53 10.96 24.39
C LYS A 128 8.00 10.81 24.24
N CYS A 129 7.24 11.55 25.03
CA CYS A 129 5.78 11.56 24.95
C CYS A 129 5.29 12.11 23.60
N ILE A 130 5.89 13.21 23.11
CA ILE A 130 5.56 13.81 21.80
C ILE A 130 5.86 12.83 20.67
N SER A 131 7.02 12.16 20.67
CA SER A 131 7.35 11.18 19.63
C SER A 131 6.38 10.00 19.60
N SER A 132 6.02 9.46 20.77
CA SER A 132 5.06 8.36 20.85
C SER A 132 3.65 8.80 20.45
N PHE A 133 3.23 10.01 20.82
CA PHE A 133 1.94 10.57 20.41
C PHE A 133 1.87 10.84 18.90
N LEU A 134 2.93 11.38 18.29
CA LEU A 134 3.02 11.59 16.85
C LEU A 134 2.90 10.26 16.08
N SER A 135 3.53 9.21 16.61
CA SER A 135 3.45 7.86 16.03
C SER A 135 2.03 7.28 16.14
N LEU A 136 1.33 7.55 17.25
CA LEU A 136 -0.05 7.13 17.47
C LEU A 136 -1.02 7.88 16.54
N ILE A 137 -0.82 9.19 16.33
CA ILE A 137 -1.60 9.96 15.36
C ILE A 137 -1.40 9.41 13.95
N LEU A 138 -0.15 9.18 13.53
CA LEU A 138 0.14 8.66 12.20
C LEU A 138 -0.52 7.30 11.96
N PHE A 139 -0.41 6.40 12.95
CA PHE A 139 -1.09 5.10 12.92
C PHE A 139 -2.61 5.23 12.90
N GLY A 140 -3.16 6.14 13.70
CA GLY A 140 -4.60 6.41 13.76
C GLY A 140 -5.16 6.92 12.44
N ILE A 141 -4.44 7.81 11.74
CA ILE A 141 -4.84 8.30 10.41
C ILE A 141 -4.87 7.14 9.39
N ILE A 142 -3.85 6.28 9.39
CA ILE A 142 -3.82 5.12 8.50
C ILE A 142 -4.98 4.18 8.82
N PHE A 143 -5.23 3.90 10.10
CA PHE A 143 -6.33 3.04 10.56
C PHE A 143 -7.71 3.59 10.17
N ILE A 144 -7.95 4.89 10.37
CA ILE A 144 -9.21 5.54 10.00
C ILE A 144 -9.42 5.45 8.49
N ASN A 145 -8.38 5.76 7.69
CA ASN A 145 -8.44 5.61 6.24
C ASN A 145 -8.71 4.15 5.81
N SER A 146 -8.19 3.17 6.55
CA SER A 146 -8.42 1.73 6.32
C SER A 146 -9.89 1.34 6.48
N VAL A 147 -10.55 1.88 7.52
CA VAL A 147 -11.93 1.54 7.86
C VAL A 147 -12.92 2.27 6.96
N LEU A 148 -12.63 3.52 6.60
CA LEU A 148 -13.53 4.34 5.80
C LEU A 148 -13.56 3.91 4.33
N ASN A 149 -12.40 3.56 3.74
CA ASN A 149 -12.28 3.21 2.33
C ASN A 149 -11.24 2.10 2.12
N PRO A 150 -11.60 0.81 2.22
CA PRO A 150 -10.65 -0.30 2.09
C PRO A 150 -9.97 -0.36 0.71
N LYS A 151 -10.67 0.10 -0.34
CA LYS A 151 -10.11 0.22 -1.69
C LYS A 151 -9.03 1.29 -1.77
N GLY A 152 -9.33 2.50 -1.27
CA GLY A 152 -8.36 3.59 -1.19
C GLY A 152 -7.18 3.25 -0.27
N PHE A 153 -7.41 2.46 0.78
CA PHE A 153 -6.36 2.01 1.69
C PHE A 153 -5.31 1.12 1.02
N LEU A 154 -5.72 0.18 0.16
CA LEU A 154 -4.77 -0.71 -0.52
C LEU A 154 -3.85 0.11 -1.45
N ASP A 155 -4.44 1.03 -2.22
CA ASP A 155 -3.70 1.94 -3.12
C ASP A 155 -2.77 2.88 -2.35
N VAL A 156 -3.22 3.40 -1.20
CA VAL A 156 -2.42 4.24 -0.32
C VAL A 156 -1.24 3.44 0.25
N ILE A 157 -1.45 2.20 0.69
CA ILE A 157 -0.37 1.35 1.21
C ILE A 157 0.69 1.09 0.16
N GLU A 158 0.29 0.78 -1.08
CA GLU A 158 1.24 0.47 -2.15
C GLU A 158 2.17 1.67 -2.42
N LYS A 159 1.57 2.86 -2.59
CA LYS A 159 2.31 4.11 -2.80
C LYS A 159 3.15 4.49 -1.59
N TYR A 160 2.58 4.39 -0.39
CA TYR A 160 3.26 4.69 0.86
C TYR A 160 4.47 3.79 1.09
N THR A 161 4.31 2.48 0.85
CA THR A 161 5.38 1.50 1.03
C THR A 161 6.54 1.78 0.07
N SER A 162 6.25 2.15 -1.19
CA SER A 162 7.29 2.54 -2.16
C SER A 162 8.07 3.76 -1.69
N VAL A 163 7.38 4.82 -1.29
CA VAL A 163 7.98 6.07 -0.82
C VAL A 163 8.84 5.82 0.43
N VAL A 164 8.30 5.13 1.44
CA VAL A 164 9.03 4.84 2.69
C VAL A 164 10.26 3.98 2.41
N ALA A 165 10.13 2.93 1.60
CA ALA A 165 11.27 2.08 1.26
C ALA A 165 12.37 2.85 0.50
N ASN A 166 12.00 3.79 -0.37
CA ASN A 166 13.00 4.59 -1.09
C ASN A 166 13.65 5.66 -0.18
N ILE A 167 12.89 6.27 0.75
CA ILE A 167 13.42 7.16 1.78
C ILE A 167 14.42 6.43 2.68
N GLU A 168 14.08 5.22 3.15
CA GLU A 168 14.95 4.42 4.02
C GLU A 168 16.34 4.22 3.39
N LYS A 169 16.39 3.92 2.09
CA LYS A 169 17.66 3.71 1.37
C LYS A 169 18.51 4.99 1.29
N VAL A 170 17.87 6.16 1.18
CA VAL A 170 18.57 7.46 1.27
C VAL A 170 19.10 7.70 2.68
N LEU A 171 18.35 7.33 3.72
CA LEU A 171 18.78 7.46 5.11
C LEU A 171 19.95 6.53 5.44
N VAL A 172 19.93 5.30 4.96
CA VAL A 172 21.05 4.36 5.09
C VAL A 172 22.31 4.94 4.44
N PHE A 173 22.19 5.58 3.27
CA PHE A 173 23.29 6.30 2.65
C PHE A 173 23.78 7.47 3.53
N MET A 174 22.89 8.27 4.10
CA MET A 174 23.28 9.35 5.02
C MET A 174 23.98 8.81 6.28
N MET A 175 23.50 7.72 6.87
CA MET A 175 24.15 7.05 8.00
C MET A 175 25.55 6.55 7.64
N PHE A 176 25.71 5.99 6.43
CA PHE A 176 27.01 5.56 5.91
C PHE A 176 27.99 6.73 5.73
N MET A 177 27.51 7.91 5.30
CA MET A 177 28.35 9.10 5.19
C MET A 177 28.69 9.71 6.55
N ALA A 178 27.73 9.75 7.48
CA ALA A 178 27.92 10.31 8.83
C ALA A 178 28.95 9.53 9.66
N THR A 179 29.02 8.22 9.48
CA THR A 179 30.01 7.35 10.15
C THR A 179 31.43 7.52 9.61
N ARG A 180 31.59 8.04 8.38
CA ARG A 180 32.90 8.33 7.78
C ARG A 180 33.41 9.73 8.09
N ASN A 181 32.61 10.58 8.71
CA ASN A 181 33.07 11.91 9.10
C ASN A 181 34.19 11.78 10.15
N LYS A 182 35.23 12.61 10.03
CA LYS A 182 36.49 12.46 10.79
C LYS A 182 36.31 12.53 12.31
N GLU A 183 35.25 13.17 12.79
CA GLU A 183 34.87 13.25 14.20
C GLU A 183 34.45 11.89 14.80
N ASN A 184 33.96 10.97 13.98
CA ASN A 184 33.39 9.68 14.40
C ASN A 184 34.35 8.48 14.19
N ASN A 185 35.60 8.72 13.78
CA ASN A 185 36.61 7.68 13.48
C ASN A 185 37.10 6.86 14.69
N LYS A 186 36.50 7.02 15.87
CA LYS A 186 36.85 6.26 17.08
C LYS A 186 36.31 4.83 17.06
N VAL A 187 35.36 4.52 16.18
CA VAL A 187 34.75 3.19 16.06
C VAL A 187 35.38 2.44 14.89
N LYS A 188 36.03 1.31 15.19
CA LYS A 188 36.64 0.44 14.19
C LYS A 188 35.54 -0.29 13.43
N ILE A 189 35.37 0.02 12.14
CA ILE A 189 34.37 -0.61 11.28
C ILE A 189 34.80 -2.07 11.02
N PRO A 190 33.96 -3.08 11.34
CA PRO A 190 34.34 -4.50 11.26
C PRO A 190 34.54 -4.99 9.81
N LEU A 191 33.93 -4.33 8.82
CA LEU A 191 34.18 -4.56 7.40
C LEU A 191 34.39 -3.24 6.66
N PRO A 192 35.65 -2.84 6.37
CA PRO A 192 35.91 -1.68 5.52
C PRO A 192 35.51 -1.99 4.08
N LEU A 193 34.71 -1.11 3.47
CA LEU A 193 34.41 -1.21 2.04
C LEU A 193 35.66 -0.91 1.21
N SER A 194 35.85 -1.68 0.13
CA SER A 194 36.92 -1.44 -0.83
C SER A 194 36.80 -0.04 -1.45
N ASN A 195 37.94 0.63 -1.64
CA ASN A 195 38.02 1.97 -2.24
C ASN A 195 37.42 2.03 -3.65
N MET A 196 37.34 0.90 -4.36
CA MET A 196 36.75 0.81 -5.70
C MET A 196 35.22 0.96 -5.69
N VAL A 197 34.55 0.60 -4.58
CA VAL A 197 33.09 0.65 -4.46
C VAL A 197 32.60 2.04 -4.04
N MET A 198 33.48 2.85 -3.46
CA MET A 198 33.14 4.20 -3.00
C MET A 198 32.52 5.13 -4.04
N PRO A 199 33.05 5.27 -5.28
CA PRO A 199 32.39 6.12 -6.28
C PRO A 199 30.99 5.63 -6.62
N PHE A 200 30.73 4.32 -6.60
CA PHE A 200 29.41 3.76 -6.90
C PHE A 200 28.38 4.04 -5.81
N ILE A 201 28.79 4.22 -4.56
CA ILE A 201 27.88 4.54 -3.45
C ILE A 201 27.23 5.92 -3.65
N PHE A 202 27.89 6.86 -4.32
CA PHE A 202 27.29 8.17 -4.63
C PHE A 202 26.17 8.10 -5.69
N LEU A 203 26.07 7.02 -6.45
CA LEU A 203 24.95 6.81 -7.38
C LEU A 203 23.66 6.42 -6.66
N LEU A 204 23.75 5.83 -5.45
CA LEU A 204 22.56 5.45 -4.66
C LEU A 204 21.62 6.62 -4.36
N PRO A 205 22.05 7.73 -3.74
CA PRO A 205 21.14 8.82 -3.40
C PRO A 205 20.55 9.50 -4.64
N ILE A 206 21.26 9.46 -5.78
CA ILE A 206 20.74 10.00 -7.05
C ILE A 206 19.61 9.12 -7.56
N TYR A 207 19.82 7.81 -7.62
CA TYR A 207 18.81 6.85 -8.07
C TYR A 207 17.58 6.83 -7.16
N PHE A 208 17.78 6.69 -5.84
CA PHE A 208 16.67 6.64 -4.90
C PHE A 208 16.00 8.00 -4.70
N GLY A 209 16.74 9.11 -4.84
CA GLY A 209 16.16 10.44 -4.88
C GLY A 209 15.23 10.64 -6.08
N PHE A 210 15.64 10.19 -7.27
CA PHE A 210 14.78 10.19 -8.45
C PHE A 210 13.54 9.31 -8.25
N ALA A 211 13.70 8.11 -7.67
CA ALA A 211 12.59 7.21 -7.37
C ALA A 211 11.56 7.83 -6.41
N ILE A 212 12.01 8.53 -5.35
CA ILE A 212 11.12 9.26 -4.45
C ILE A 212 10.35 10.35 -5.21
N GLY A 213 11.04 11.12 -6.05
CA GLY A 213 10.40 12.16 -6.87
C GLY A 213 9.35 11.60 -7.82
N TYR A 214 9.65 10.47 -8.46
CA TYR A 214 8.72 9.76 -9.33
C TYR A 214 7.50 9.23 -8.57
N ASP A 215 7.71 8.60 -7.41
CA ASP A 215 6.62 8.08 -6.56
C ASP A 215 5.68 9.21 -6.10
N ILE A 216 6.23 10.37 -5.71
CA ILE A 216 5.43 11.55 -5.32
C ILE A 216 4.66 12.08 -6.51
N TYR A 217 5.31 12.28 -7.66
CA TYR A 217 4.67 12.79 -8.88
C TYR A 217 3.50 11.90 -9.31
N PHE A 218 3.73 10.59 -9.41
CA PHE A 218 2.70 9.64 -9.81
C PHE A 218 1.56 9.57 -8.79
N SER A 219 1.89 9.60 -7.49
CA SER A 219 0.88 9.64 -6.43
C SER A 219 -0.01 10.89 -6.57
N VAL A 220 0.57 12.08 -6.66
CA VAL A 220 -0.19 13.35 -6.80
C VAL A 220 -1.06 13.33 -8.06
N MET A 221 -0.50 12.89 -9.20
CA MET A 221 -1.25 12.84 -10.46
C MET A 221 -2.43 11.88 -10.39
N SER A 222 -2.26 10.74 -9.72
CA SER A 222 -3.35 9.77 -9.52
C SER A 222 -4.48 10.29 -8.62
N TYR A 223 -4.17 11.13 -7.62
CA TYR A 223 -5.19 11.77 -6.79
C TYR A 223 -5.96 12.84 -7.56
N LEU A 224 -5.26 13.66 -8.35
CA LEU A 224 -5.88 14.71 -9.17
C LEU A 224 -6.83 14.14 -10.23
N HIS A 225 -6.46 13.03 -10.86
CA HIS A 225 -7.34 12.36 -11.83
C HIS A 225 -8.56 11.70 -11.18
N HIS A 226 -8.43 11.16 -9.96
CA HIS A 226 -9.55 10.52 -9.26
C HIS A 226 -10.66 11.51 -8.88
N GLU A 227 -10.34 12.77 -8.55
CA GLU A 227 -11.35 13.83 -8.35
C GLU A 227 -12.09 14.22 -9.64
N THR A 228 -11.44 14.04 -10.80
CA THR A 228 -12.02 14.39 -12.10
C THR A 228 -13.01 13.33 -12.58
N ASP A 229 -12.75 12.03 -12.35
CA ASP A 229 -13.69 10.97 -12.76
C ASP A 229 -14.94 10.90 -11.86
N GLU A 230 -14.80 11.17 -10.56
CA GLU A 230 -15.94 11.15 -9.62
C GLU A 230 -16.91 12.33 -9.82
N SER A 231 -16.44 13.45 -10.39
CA SER A 231 -17.28 14.59 -10.75
C SER A 231 -18.05 14.42 -12.07
N HIS A 232 -17.58 13.57 -12.99
CA HIS A 232 -18.28 13.29 -14.25
C HIS A 232 -19.30 12.15 -14.16
N LEU A 233 -19.18 11.25 -13.18
CA LEU A 233 -20.12 10.14 -12.99
C LEU A 233 -21.57 10.58 -12.60
N PRO A 234 -21.81 11.58 -11.73
CA PRO A 234 -23.17 12.02 -11.44
C PRO A 234 -23.83 12.74 -12.62
N GLU A 235 -23.08 13.47 -13.45
CA GLU A 235 -23.63 14.15 -14.63
C GLU A 235 -24.02 13.16 -15.74
N LEU A 236 -23.20 12.13 -15.99
CA LEU A 236 -23.52 11.10 -16.98
C LEU A 236 -24.71 10.24 -16.53
N GLN A 237 -24.80 9.93 -15.24
CA GLN A 237 -25.90 9.16 -14.67
C GLN A 237 -27.22 9.96 -14.66
N GLN A 238 -27.15 11.28 -14.42
CA GLN A 238 -28.30 12.17 -14.51
C GLN A 238 -28.77 12.37 -15.96
N HIS A 239 -27.86 12.47 -16.92
CA HIS A 239 -28.21 12.52 -18.35
C HIS A 239 -28.80 11.21 -18.88
N LEU A 240 -28.28 10.06 -18.44
CA LEU A 240 -28.81 8.75 -18.82
C LEU A 240 -30.24 8.55 -18.27
N HIS A 241 -30.49 8.96 -17.01
CA HIS A 241 -31.81 8.87 -16.39
C HIS A 241 -32.85 9.79 -17.05
N HIS A 242 -32.42 10.97 -17.55
CA HIS A 242 -33.30 11.92 -18.24
C HIS A 242 -33.62 11.50 -19.69
N ASN A 243 -32.73 10.75 -20.35
CA ASN A 243 -32.98 10.20 -21.68
C ASN A 243 -33.81 8.90 -21.64
N LEU A 244 -33.65 8.07 -20.61
CA LEU A 244 -34.48 6.88 -20.41
C LEU A 244 -35.95 7.23 -20.06
N SER A 245 -36.17 8.32 -19.32
CA SER A 245 -37.52 8.81 -19.02
C SER A 245 -38.21 9.39 -20.25
N LEU A 246 -37.49 10.02 -21.17
CA LEU A 246 -38.04 10.48 -22.46
C LEU A 246 -38.38 9.32 -23.42
N LEU A 247 -37.59 8.25 -23.42
CA LEU A 247 -37.87 7.04 -24.22
C LEU A 247 -39.09 6.25 -23.71
N ASN A 248 -39.35 6.27 -22.39
CA ASN A 248 -40.55 5.63 -21.82
C ASN A 248 -41.84 6.45 -21.98
N VAL A 249 -41.76 7.74 -22.31
CA VAL A 249 -42.95 8.58 -22.60
C VAL A 249 -43.40 8.44 -24.06
N PHE A 250 -42.54 7.95 -24.97
CA PHE A 250 -42.84 7.83 -26.41
C PHE A 250 -43.33 6.46 -26.90
N SER A 251 -43.66 5.52 -26.00
CA SER A 251 -44.33 4.27 -26.40
C SER A 251 -45.80 4.22 -25.98
N PRO A 252 -46.71 4.64 -26.89
CA PRO A 252 -47.97 3.92 -27.02
C PRO A 252 -48.22 3.66 -28.50
N LEU A 253 -47.98 2.43 -28.97
CA LEU A 253 -48.74 1.91 -30.10
C LEU A 253 -48.71 0.38 -30.10
N HIS A 254 -49.78 -0.12 -29.47
CA HIS A 254 -50.40 -1.40 -29.72
C HIS A 254 -50.45 -1.67 -31.24
N VAL A 255 -49.73 -2.69 -31.71
CA VAL A 255 -50.02 -3.31 -33.00
C VAL A 255 -50.12 -4.81 -32.78
N ASN A 256 -51.36 -5.25 -32.73
CA ASN A 256 -51.78 -6.64 -32.67
C ASN A 256 -51.76 -7.16 -34.11
N VAL A 257 -50.98 -8.20 -34.42
CA VAL A 257 -51.15 -8.95 -35.67
C VAL A 257 -51.14 -10.44 -35.35
N THR A 258 -52.33 -11.01 -35.48
CA THR A 258 -52.62 -12.44 -35.60
C THR A 258 -52.30 -12.96 -37.00
N CYS A 259 -52.01 -14.26 -37.05
CA CYS A 259 -51.62 -15.14 -38.18
C CYS A 259 -50.12 -15.25 -38.41
#